data_AF-A0A7V5QD50-F1
#
_entry.id   AF-A0A7V5QD50-F1
#
_cell.length_a   1.000
_cell.length_b   1.000
_cell.length_c   1.000
_cell.angle_alpha   90.00
_cell.angle_beta   90.00
_cell.angle_gamma   90.00
#
_symmetry.space_group_name_H-M   'P 1'
#
loop_
_entity.id
_entity.type
_entity.pdbx_description
1 polymer ?
#
loop_
_entity_poly.entity_id
_entity_poly.type
_entity_poly.pdbx_seq_one_letter_code
_entity_poly.pdbx_strand_id
1 'polypeptide(L)'
;MRGPGGQMAQKQTASEAPIWEMETPEGVLPLRLRHSARARRIALRLSPKSREVALVIPPGCRLKKAYDFARTHEGWIRRHLEAQRPGIPFVHGQVIPLRGEDHLIRHKEQL
;
A
#
# COMPACT_ATOMS: atom_id res chain seq x y z
N MET A 1 31.53 -10.91 -6.56
CA MET A 1 30.36 -10.02 -6.42
C MET A 1 30.05 -9.85 -4.94
N ARG A 2 30.35 -8.68 -4.36
CA ARG A 2 30.26 -8.38 -2.92
C ARG A 2 29.09 -7.39 -2.70
N GLY A 3 28.12 -7.75 -1.87
CA GLY A 3 27.25 -6.79 -1.18
C GLY A 3 27.84 -6.54 0.22
N PRO A 4 28.01 -5.29 0.67
CA PRO A 4 28.81 -4.98 1.84
C PRO A 4 28.04 -5.21 3.15
N GLY A 5 28.78 -5.58 4.20
CA GLY A 5 28.33 -5.59 5.58
C GLY A 5 28.39 -4.21 6.22
N GLY A 6 27.85 -4.13 7.44
CA GLY A 6 28.01 -2.97 8.34
C GLY A 6 26.69 -2.38 8.82
N GLN A 7 26.40 -2.57 10.10
CA GLN A 7 25.30 -1.94 10.85
C GLN A 7 25.45 -0.41 10.89
N MET A 8 24.34 0.35 10.85
CA MET A 8 24.16 1.59 11.61
C MET A 8 22.68 1.83 11.91
N ALA A 9 22.40 2.27 13.15
CA ALA A 9 21.12 2.83 13.56
C ALA A 9 20.76 4.02 12.67
N GLN A 10 19.48 4.20 12.29
CA GLN A 10 18.87 5.52 12.16
C GLN A 10 17.40 5.46 11.76
N LYS A 11 16.70 6.48 12.22
CA LYS A 11 15.30 6.85 11.99
C LYS A 11 14.99 6.83 10.48
N GLN A 12 14.35 5.78 9.99
CA GLN A 12 13.95 5.71 8.58
C GLN A 12 12.58 6.33 8.41
N THR A 13 12.61 7.62 8.10
CA THR A 13 11.58 8.40 7.43
C THR A 13 10.92 7.54 6.35
N ALA A 14 9.59 7.46 6.39
CA ALA A 14 8.79 6.54 5.58
C ALA A 14 8.79 6.81 4.05
N SER A 15 9.65 7.70 3.55
CA SER A 15 9.48 8.29 2.20
C SER A 15 10.41 7.75 1.11
N GLU A 16 11.51 7.03 1.42
CA GLU A 16 12.53 6.68 0.41
C GLU A 16 12.81 5.18 0.28
N ALA A 17 11.91 4.34 0.80
CA ALA A 17 12.02 2.90 0.59
C ALA A 17 11.77 2.56 -0.90
N PRO A 18 12.55 1.64 -1.50
CA PRO A 18 12.36 1.27 -2.90
C PRO A 18 10.96 0.69 -3.12
N ILE A 19 10.31 1.19 -4.15
CA ILE A 19 9.07 0.61 -4.67
C ILE A 19 9.48 -0.62 -5.47
N TRP A 20 8.85 -1.74 -5.14
CA TRP A 20 8.88 -2.96 -5.92
C TRP A 20 7.63 -3.05 -6.76
N GLU A 21 7.84 -3.37 -8.02
CA GLU A 21 6.79 -3.63 -8.98
C GLU A 21 6.63 -5.14 -9.08
N MET A 22 5.49 -5.65 -8.61
CA MET A 22 5.16 -7.06 -8.76
C MET A 22 4.29 -7.22 -10.01
N GLU A 23 4.78 -7.99 -10.97
CA GLU A 23 4.03 -8.36 -12.16
C GLU A 23 2.90 -9.32 -11.80
N THR A 24 1.70 -9.02 -12.28
CA THR A 24 0.50 -9.86 -12.17
C THR A 24 -0.15 -10.00 -13.55
N PRO A 25 -1.03 -10.99 -13.77
CA PRO A 25 -1.76 -11.12 -15.02
C PRO A 25 -2.62 -9.88 -15.36
N GLU A 26 -3.00 -9.10 -14.34
CA GLU A 26 -3.89 -7.95 -14.44
C GLU A 26 -3.12 -6.61 -14.52
N GLY A 27 -1.79 -6.62 -14.34
CA GLY A 27 -0.94 -5.43 -14.41
C GLY A 27 0.22 -5.46 -13.43
N VAL A 28 0.70 -4.27 -13.05
CA VAL A 28 1.81 -4.12 -12.10
C VAL A 28 1.28 -3.59 -10.78
N LEU A 29 1.60 -4.28 -9.67
CA LEU A 29 1.24 -3.86 -8.33
C LEU A 29 2.44 -3.22 -7.60
N PRO A 30 2.35 -1.94 -7.18
CA PRO A 30 3.42 -1.29 -6.44
C PRO A 30 3.42 -1.71 -4.96
N LEU A 31 4.57 -2.14 -4.47
CA LEU A 31 4.80 -2.59 -3.10
C LEU A 31 5.99 -1.86 -2.49
N ARG A 32 5.82 -1.25 -1.33
CA ARG A 32 6.94 -0.62 -0.62
C ARG A 32 7.68 -1.64 0.22
N LEU A 33 8.92 -1.95 -0.12
CA LEU A 33 9.71 -2.88 0.70
C LEU A 33 10.21 -2.20 1.97
N ARG A 34 9.98 -2.81 3.13
CA ARG A 34 10.46 -2.28 4.41
C ARG A 34 11.17 -3.35 5.23
N HIS A 35 12.44 -3.13 5.50
CA HIS A 35 13.18 -3.92 6.49
C HIS A 35 12.80 -3.45 7.91
N SER A 36 12.55 -4.40 8.81
CA SER A 36 12.23 -4.09 10.20
C SER A 36 12.92 -5.06 11.14
N ALA A 37 13.82 -4.56 11.99
CA ALA A 37 14.49 -5.33 13.03
C ALA A 37 13.51 -5.96 14.05
N ARG A 38 12.31 -5.38 14.19
CA ARG A 38 11.25 -5.90 15.07
C ARG A 38 10.36 -6.94 14.39
N ALA A 39 10.43 -7.09 13.08
CA ALA A 39 9.62 -8.07 12.37
C ALA A 39 10.21 -9.47 12.57
N ARG A 40 9.37 -10.40 13.06
CA ARG A 40 9.73 -11.82 13.20
C ARG A 40 9.29 -12.67 12.01
N ARG A 41 8.42 -12.12 11.15
CA ARG A 41 7.89 -12.75 9.93
C ARG A 41 7.67 -11.71 8.84
N ILE A 42 7.57 -12.18 7.60
CA ILE A 42 7.13 -11.38 6.46
C ILE A 42 5.66 -11.01 6.68
N ALA A 43 5.30 -9.75 6.43
CA ALA A 43 3.93 -9.29 6.55
C ALA A 43 3.63 -8.20 5.52
N LEU A 44 2.40 -8.19 5.00
CA LEU A 44 1.88 -7.07 4.23
C LEU A 44 1.16 -6.11 5.17
N ARG A 45 1.34 -4.81 4.97
CA ARG A 45 0.65 -3.77 5.73
C ARG A 45 0.07 -2.73 4.79
N LEU A 46 -1.16 -2.34 5.04
CA LEU A 46 -1.79 -1.22 4.34
C LEU A 46 -1.52 0.08 5.10
N SER A 47 -1.06 1.12 4.41
CA SER A 47 -1.05 2.48 4.94
C SER A 47 -2.32 3.20 4.48
N PRO A 48 -3.29 3.46 5.36
CA PRO A 48 -4.52 4.16 4.98
C PRO A 48 -4.24 5.62 4.58
N LYS A 49 -3.16 6.22 5.10
CA LYS A 49 -2.78 7.60 4.81
C LYS A 49 -2.07 7.75 3.47
N SER A 50 -1.07 6.91 3.19
CA SER A 50 -0.29 6.99 1.95
C SER A 50 -0.86 6.15 0.81
N ARG A 51 -1.88 5.32 1.08
CA ARG A 51 -2.48 4.41 0.10
C ARG A 51 -1.47 3.45 -0.53
N GLU A 52 -0.55 2.98 0.30
CA GLU A 52 0.52 2.09 -0.11
C GLU A 52 0.41 0.76 0.62
N VAL A 53 0.79 -0.31 -0.07
CA VAL A 53 1.02 -1.61 0.53
C VAL A 53 2.51 -1.74 0.84
N ALA A 54 2.83 -1.92 2.12
CA ALA A 54 4.19 -2.14 2.59
C ALA A 54 4.44 -3.65 2.83
N LEU A 55 5.45 -4.19 2.16
CA LEU A 55 5.97 -5.53 2.39
C LEU A 55 7.06 -5.45 3.46
N VAL A 56 6.71 -5.81 4.69
CA VAL A 56 7.60 -5.74 5.85
C VAL A 56 8.35 -7.05 5.99
N ILE A 57 9.68 -6.98 6.01
CA ILE A 57 10.56 -8.16 6.10
C ILE A 57 11.51 -8.10 7.30
N PRO A 58 11.77 -9.24 7.97
CA PRO A 58 12.80 -9.35 9.01
C PRO A 58 14.22 -9.08 8.47
N PRO A 59 15.18 -8.71 9.34
CA PRO A 59 16.59 -8.67 8.95
C PRO A 59 17.05 -10.06 8.49
N GLY A 60 17.78 -10.11 7.37
CA GLY A 60 18.27 -11.37 6.79
C GLY A 60 17.24 -12.18 5.99
N CYS A 61 16.01 -11.68 5.82
CA CYS A 61 15.05 -12.32 4.92
C CYS A 61 15.52 -12.24 3.47
N ARG A 62 15.55 -13.38 2.77
CA ARG A 62 15.84 -13.41 1.33
C ARG A 62 14.74 -12.69 0.55
N LEU A 63 15.12 -11.80 -0.37
CA LEU A 63 14.19 -11.02 -1.19
C LEU A 63 13.27 -11.94 -2.02
N LYS A 64 13.79 -13.05 -2.54
CA LYS A 64 12.97 -14.06 -3.24
C LYS A 64 11.81 -14.57 -2.38
N LYS A 65 12.06 -14.85 -1.09
CA LYS A 65 11.02 -15.33 -0.17
C LYS A 65 9.96 -14.25 0.11
N ALA A 66 10.38 -12.99 0.14
CA ALA A 66 9.47 -11.85 0.26
C ALA A 66 8.60 -11.69 -0.99
N TYR A 67 9.20 -11.84 -2.17
CA TYR A 67 8.49 -11.83 -3.45
C TYR A 67 7.48 -12.98 -3.56
N ASP A 68 7.91 -14.21 -3.26
CA ASP A 68 7.03 -15.40 -3.25
C ASP A 68 5.85 -15.18 -2.28
N PHE A 69 6.10 -14.61 -1.09
CA PHE A 69 5.05 -14.26 -0.14
C PHE A 69 4.06 -13.22 -0.69
N ALA A 70 4.55 -12.16 -1.34
CA ALA A 70 3.71 -11.15 -1.96
C ALA A 70 2.84 -11.75 -3.08
N ARG A 71 3.41 -12.62 -3.91
CA ARG A 71 2.68 -13.33 -4.98
C ARG A 71 1.55 -14.21 -4.44
N THR A 72 1.78 -14.97 -3.37
CA THR A 72 0.72 -15.78 -2.75
C THR A 72 -0.45 -14.93 -2.22
N HIS A 73 -0.20 -13.64 -1.94
CA HIS A 73 -1.20 -12.70 -1.43
C HIS A 73 -1.65 -11.67 -2.48
N GLU A 74 -1.40 -11.92 -3.77
CA GLU A 74 -1.75 -11.01 -4.86
C GLU A 74 -3.20 -10.55 -4.80
N GLY A 75 -4.16 -11.48 -4.64
CA GLY A 75 -5.58 -11.15 -4.55
C GLY A 75 -5.93 -10.26 -3.35
N TRP A 76 -5.22 -10.41 -2.23
CA TRP A 76 -5.38 -9.50 -1.09
C TRP A 76 -4.85 -8.11 -1.44
N ILE A 77 -3.64 -8.01 -2.01
CA ILE A 77 -3.00 -6.75 -2.39
C ILE A 77 -3.92 -5.99 -3.37
N ARG A 78 -4.38 -6.67 -4.43
CA ARG A 78 -5.26 -6.09 -5.44
C ARG A 78 -6.54 -5.53 -4.81
N ARG A 79 -7.27 -6.35 -4.06
CA ARG A 79 -8.53 -5.91 -3.43
C ARG A 79 -8.36 -4.68 -2.56
N HIS A 80 -7.24 -4.56 -1.86
CA HIS A 80 -6.97 -3.42 -0.99
C HIS A 80 -6.59 -2.17 -1.80
N LEU A 81 -5.82 -2.30 -2.88
CA LEU A 81 -5.52 -1.18 -3.77
C LEU A 81 -6.76 -0.70 -4.53
N GLU A 82 -7.63 -1.62 -4.97
CA GLU A 82 -8.91 -1.28 -5.61
C GLU A 82 -9.88 -0.58 -4.65
N ALA A 83 -9.96 -1.04 -3.40
CA ALA A 83 -10.77 -0.39 -2.36
C ALA A 83 -10.26 1.02 -1.98
N GLN A 84 -9.02 1.37 -2.34
CA GLN A 84 -8.44 2.68 -2.13
C GLN A 84 -8.70 3.67 -3.28
N ARG A 85 -9.42 3.27 -4.34
CA ARG A 85 -9.91 4.22 -5.34
C ARG A 85 -10.61 5.36 -4.61
N PRO A 86 -10.27 6.64 -4.91
CA PRO A 86 -10.81 7.77 -4.18
C PRO A 86 -12.34 7.70 -4.22
N GLY A 87 -12.96 7.72 -3.05
CA GLY A 87 -14.39 7.97 -2.95
C GLY A 87 -14.72 9.29 -3.64
N ILE A 88 -15.91 9.41 -4.19
CA ILE A 88 -16.36 10.66 -4.79
C ILE A 88 -16.41 11.72 -3.67
N PRO A 89 -15.66 12.83 -3.80
CA PRO A 89 -15.57 13.81 -2.73
C PRO A 89 -16.93 14.46 -2.48
N PHE A 90 -17.31 14.66 -1.21
CA PHE A 90 -18.53 15.38 -0.85
C PHE A 90 -18.31 16.89 -0.99
N VAL A 91 -18.36 17.40 -2.21
CA VAL A 91 -18.23 18.84 -2.52
C VAL A 91 -19.51 19.38 -3.15
N HIS A 92 -19.80 20.66 -2.91
CA HIS A 92 -20.99 21.32 -3.48
C HIS A 92 -21.01 21.18 -5.00
N GLY A 93 -22.14 20.74 -5.55
CA GLY A 93 -22.32 20.56 -6.99
C GLY A 93 -21.77 19.24 -7.54
N GLN A 94 -21.15 18.39 -6.72
CA GLN A 94 -20.75 17.05 -7.15
C GLN A 94 -21.96 16.11 -7.20
N VAL A 95 -21.99 15.24 -8.20
CA VAL A 95 -22.97 14.15 -8.30
C VAL A 95 -22.39 12.88 -7.66
N ILE A 96 -23.16 12.25 -6.77
CA ILE A 96 -22.84 10.96 -6.15
C ILE A 96 -23.95 9.94 -6.41
N PRO A 97 -23.63 8.67 -6.68
CA PRO A 97 -24.62 7.61 -6.73
C PRO A 97 -25.00 7.20 -5.30
N LEU A 98 -26.27 7.39 -4.94
CA LEU A 98 -26.85 6.92 -3.67
C LEU A 98 -27.98 5.95 -4.00
N ARG A 99 -27.81 4.68 -3.62
CA ARG A 99 -28.74 3.58 -3.93
C ARG A 99 -28.98 3.37 -5.44
N GLY A 100 -27.96 3.66 -6.26
CA GLY A 100 -28.03 3.51 -7.72
C GLY A 100 -28.56 4.74 -8.46
N GLU A 101 -29.03 5.76 -7.74
CA GLU A 101 -29.57 6.99 -8.30
C GLU A 101 -28.57 8.14 -8.12
N ASP A 102 -28.42 8.99 -9.14
CA ASP A 102 -27.52 10.13 -9.12
C ASP A 102 -28.10 11.29 -8.28
N HIS A 103 -27.31 11.79 -7.32
CA HIS A 103 -27.69 12.86 -6.40
C HIS A 103 -26.70 14.01 -6.43
N LEU A 104 -27.22 15.23 -6.54
CA LEU A 104 -26.41 16.45 -6.46
C LEU A 104 -26.19 16.88 -5.01
N ILE A 105 -24.94 17.01 -4.59
CA ILE A 105 -24.59 17.50 -3.26
C ILE A 105 -24.86 19.01 -3.17
N ARG A 106 -25.70 19.40 -2.20
CA ARG A 106 -25.94 20.79 -1.80
C ARG A 106 -25.56 20.95 -0.34
N HIS A 107 -24.70 21.93 -0.06
CA HIS A 107 -24.37 22.30 1.30
C HIS A 107 -25.48 23.18 1.85
N LYS A 108 -25.94 22.87 3.06
CA LYS A 108 -26.85 23.71 3.84
C LYS A 108 -26.07 24.22 5.05
N GLU A 109 -26.15 25.52 5.31
CA GLU A 109 -25.73 26.08 6.60
C GLU A 109 -26.73 25.64 7.67
N GLN A 110 -26.21 25.13 8.79
CA GLN A 110 -27.04 24.72 9.91
C GLN A 110 -27.08 25.88 10.90
N LEU A 111 -28.25 26.50 11.02
CA LEU A 111 -28.58 27.51 12.05
C LEU A 111 -28.69 26.86 13.43
#